data_AF-A0A1F4NRX4-F1
#
_entry.id   AF-A0A1F4NRX4-F1
#
_cell.length_a   1.000
_cell.length_b   1.000
_cell.length_c   1.000
_cell.angle_alpha   90.00
_cell.angle_beta   90.00
_cell.angle_gamma   90.00
#
_symmetry.space_group_name_H-M   'P 1'
#
loop_
_entity.id
_entity.type
_entity.pdbx_description
1 polymer ?
#
loop_
_entity_poly.entity_id
_entity_poly.type
_entity_poly.pdbx_seq_one_letter_code
_entity_poly.pdbx_strand_id
1 'polypeptide(L)'
;MEENYQSITPEPRRVSSGGEDKVFAALSYISILFVVPLILKHENDDIYFHAKQGMVLFLSEVVIWFVLFMLESFIVALLPRTTFSLTAWLGAVAWMLFVVLSVAGVYNALVGKRWEIPILGRIAKSVEV
;
A
#
# COMPACT_ATOMS: atom_id res chain seq x y z
N MET A 1 -33.91 -39.44 -24.25
CA MET A 1 -32.82 -38.52 -24.60
C MET A 1 -32.75 -37.50 -23.49
N GLU A 2 -32.09 -37.85 -22.40
CA GLU A 2 -31.77 -36.89 -21.34
C GLU A 2 -30.54 -36.14 -21.82
N GLU A 3 -30.76 -34.94 -22.33
CA GLU A 3 -29.67 -34.04 -22.69
C GLU A 3 -28.85 -33.75 -21.43
N ASN A 4 -27.55 -34.02 -21.54
CA ASN A 4 -26.52 -33.75 -20.56
C ASN A 4 -26.44 -32.23 -20.30
N TYR A 5 -27.34 -31.71 -19.46
CA TYR A 5 -27.29 -30.35 -18.97
C TYR A 5 -26.17 -30.24 -17.93
N GLN A 6 -24.94 -30.01 -18.40
CA GLN A 6 -23.89 -29.51 -17.54
C GLN A 6 -24.25 -28.08 -17.16
N SER A 7 -24.48 -27.84 -15.87
CA SER A 7 -24.59 -26.48 -15.35
C SER A 7 -23.28 -25.75 -15.66
N ILE A 8 -23.35 -24.78 -16.57
CA ILE A 8 -22.27 -23.82 -16.78
C ILE A 8 -22.29 -22.91 -15.55
N THR A 9 -21.80 -23.44 -14.43
CA THR A 9 -21.32 -22.58 -13.36
C THR A 9 -20.12 -21.86 -13.95
N PRO A 10 -20.13 -20.52 -14.10
CA PRO A 10 -18.93 -19.83 -14.52
C PRO A 10 -17.84 -20.23 -13.53
N GLU A 11 -16.76 -20.85 -14.02
CA GLU A 11 -15.57 -21.08 -13.21
C GLU A 11 -15.27 -19.75 -12.52
N PRO A 12 -15.07 -19.72 -11.18
CA PRO A 12 -14.69 -18.48 -10.52
C PRO A 12 -13.52 -17.92 -11.29
N ARG A 13 -13.67 -16.70 -11.84
CA ARG A 13 -12.72 -16.07 -12.77
C ARG A 13 -11.33 -16.21 -12.15
N ARG A 14 -10.55 -17.21 -12.57
CA ARG A 14 -9.17 -17.37 -12.12
C ARG A 14 -8.41 -16.26 -12.84
N VAL A 15 -8.43 -15.06 -12.26
CA VAL A 15 -7.64 -13.96 -12.78
C VAL A 15 -6.19 -14.43 -12.71
N SER A 16 -5.54 -14.40 -13.86
CA SER A 16 -4.25 -15.05 -14.11
C SER A 16 -3.25 -14.82 -13.00
N SER A 17 -2.68 -15.87 -12.42
CA SER A 17 -1.51 -15.76 -11.54
C SER A 17 -0.21 -15.48 -12.32
N GLY A 18 -0.32 -14.76 -13.44
CA GLY A 18 0.78 -14.43 -14.33
C GLY A 18 1.77 -13.44 -13.69
N GLY A 19 2.99 -13.39 -14.23
CA GLY A 19 4.02 -12.48 -13.74
C GLY A 19 3.59 -11.00 -13.78
N GLU A 20 2.78 -10.61 -14.76
CA GLU A 20 2.25 -9.25 -14.91
C GLU A 20 1.39 -8.84 -13.69
N ASP A 21 0.44 -9.67 -13.27
CA ASP A 21 -0.48 -9.35 -12.19
C ASP A 21 0.26 -9.21 -10.85
N LYS A 22 1.32 -10.01 -10.65
CA LYS A 22 2.24 -9.87 -9.51
C LYS A 22 3.03 -8.56 -9.55
N VAL A 23 3.43 -8.11 -10.73
CA VAL A 23 4.10 -6.80 -10.90
C VAL A 23 3.14 -5.67 -10.56
N PHE A 24 1.89 -5.72 -11.04
CA PHE A 24 0.89 -4.71 -10.67
C PHE A 24 0.62 -4.68 -9.17
N ALA A 25 0.50 -5.85 -8.52
CA ALA A 25 0.35 -5.93 -7.07
C ALA A 25 1.56 -5.36 -6.33
N ALA A 26 2.79 -5.61 -6.81
CA ALA A 26 4.01 -5.08 -6.21
C ALA A 26 4.16 -3.56 -6.40
N LEU A 27 3.79 -3.03 -7.57
CA LEU A 27 3.81 -1.60 -7.87
C LEU A 27 2.97 -0.79 -6.87
N SER A 28 1.91 -1.39 -6.32
CA SER A 28 1.08 -0.78 -5.28
C SER A 28 1.88 -0.28 -4.08
N TYR A 29 2.99 -0.91 -3.74
CA TYR A 29 3.78 -0.55 -2.56
C TYR A 29 4.88 0.46 -2.86
N ILE A 30 4.99 0.95 -4.11
CA ILE A 30 5.98 1.96 -4.51
C ILE A 30 5.31 3.34 -4.53
N SER A 31 5.29 3.98 -3.36
CA SER A 31 4.79 5.36 -3.17
C SER A 31 3.50 5.64 -3.96
N ILE A 32 3.46 6.65 -4.83
CA ILE A 32 2.28 7.06 -5.59
C ILE A 32 1.83 6.04 -6.65
N LEU A 33 2.66 5.04 -6.99
CA LEU A 33 2.36 4.11 -8.08
C LEU A 33 1.16 3.20 -7.79
N PHE A 34 0.65 3.16 -6.55
CA PHE A 34 -0.63 2.49 -6.24
C PHE A 34 -1.80 2.95 -7.10
N VAL A 35 -1.77 4.19 -7.60
CA VAL A 35 -2.81 4.73 -8.49
C VAL A 35 -2.92 3.91 -9.78
N VAL A 36 -1.81 3.38 -10.29
CA VAL A 36 -1.77 2.61 -11.53
C VAL A 36 -2.61 1.31 -11.43
N PRO A 37 -2.34 0.37 -10.51
CA PRO A 37 -3.17 -0.82 -10.33
C PRO A 37 -4.57 -0.47 -9.83
N LEU A 38 -4.74 0.61 -9.05
CA LEU A 38 -6.05 1.04 -8.57
C LEU A 38 -7.00 1.44 -9.72
N ILE A 39 -6.48 2.06 -10.78
CA ILE A 39 -7.31 2.44 -11.94
C ILE A 39 -7.37 1.30 -12.96
N LEU A 40 -6.22 0.73 -13.33
CA LEU A 40 -6.12 -0.18 -14.48
C LEU A 40 -6.49 -1.64 -14.16
N LYS A 41 -6.46 -2.03 -12.89
CA LYS A 41 -6.66 -3.43 -12.45
C LYS A 41 -7.69 -3.56 -11.32
N HIS A 42 -8.61 -2.60 -11.20
CA HIS A 42 -9.65 -2.58 -10.15
C HIS A 42 -10.59 -3.79 -10.19
N GLU A 43 -10.78 -4.42 -11.35
CA GLU A 43 -11.60 -5.63 -11.47
C GLU A 43 -10.93 -6.90 -10.90
N ASN A 44 -9.64 -6.84 -10.59
CA ASN A 44 -8.91 -7.96 -9.99
C ASN A 44 -8.82 -7.74 -8.47
N ASP A 45 -9.62 -8.50 -7.72
CA ASP A 45 -9.68 -8.41 -6.25
C ASP A 45 -8.32 -8.56 -5.56
N ASP A 46 -7.42 -9.41 -6.09
CA ASP A 46 -6.08 -9.60 -5.52
C ASP A 46 -5.21 -8.35 -5.70
N ILE A 47 -5.17 -7.81 -6.93
CA ILE A 47 -4.39 -6.61 -7.23
C ILE A 47 -4.98 -5.40 -6.50
N TYR A 48 -6.30 -5.27 -6.50
CA TYR A 48 -7.02 -4.18 -5.86
C TYR A 48 -6.82 -4.21 -4.33
N PHE A 49 -6.74 -5.39 -3.70
CA PHE A 49 -6.35 -5.53 -2.31
C PHE A 49 -4.97 -4.91 -2.04
N HIS A 50 -3.96 -5.25 -2.85
CA HIS A 50 -2.61 -4.70 -2.71
C HIS A 50 -2.59 -3.18 -3.02
N ALA A 51 -3.36 -2.72 -4.00
CA ALA A 51 -3.50 -1.31 -4.35
C ALA A 51 -4.03 -0.47 -3.18
N LYS A 52 -5.07 -0.94 -2.49
CA LYS A 52 -5.62 -0.25 -1.30
C LYS A 52 -4.64 -0.23 -0.13
N GLN A 53 -3.90 -1.32 0.11
CA GLN A 53 -2.84 -1.34 1.14
C GLN A 53 -1.73 -0.33 0.80
N GLY A 54 -1.29 -0.31 -0.45
CA GLY A 54 -0.31 0.63 -0.98
C GLY A 54 -0.73 2.10 -0.84
N MET A 55 -2.00 2.40 -1.18
CA MET A 55 -2.61 3.70 -0.98
C MET A 55 -2.55 4.13 0.49
N VAL A 56 -3.00 3.30 1.42
CA VAL A 56 -2.97 3.63 2.84
C VAL A 56 -1.54 3.81 3.35
N LEU A 57 -0.59 2.99 2.90
CA LEU A 57 0.81 3.15 3.24
C LEU A 57 1.35 4.51 2.80
N PHE A 58 1.12 4.88 1.53
CA PHE A 58 1.55 6.17 0.97
C PHE A 58 0.87 7.37 1.65
N LEU A 59 -0.44 7.32 1.87
CA LEU A 59 -1.15 8.40 2.54
C LEU A 59 -0.69 8.56 4.00
N SER A 60 -0.41 7.45 4.69
CA SER A 60 0.17 7.50 6.04
C SER A 60 1.56 8.12 6.02
N GLU A 61 2.38 7.81 5.02
CA GLU A 61 3.70 8.43 4.82
C GLU A 61 3.59 9.95 4.64
N VAL A 62 2.70 10.43 3.75
CA VAL A 62 2.46 11.86 3.52
C VAL A 62 2.03 12.56 4.81
N VAL A 63 1.10 11.97 5.56
CA VAL A 63 0.62 12.55 6.83
C VAL A 63 1.74 12.65 7.86
N ILE A 64 2.55 11.60 8.03
CA ILE A 64 3.66 11.62 9.00
C ILE A 64 4.70 12.67 8.62
N TRP A 65 5.11 12.74 7.35
CA TRP A 65 6.06 13.76 6.89
C TRP A 65 5.53 15.17 7.08
N PHE A 66 4.25 15.39 6.78
CA PHE A 66 3.61 16.70 6.98
C PHE A 66 3.62 17.10 8.47
N VAL A 67 3.29 16.18 9.38
CA VAL A 67 3.30 16.44 10.83
C VAL A 67 4.72 16.75 11.33
N LEU A 68 5.73 15.98 10.90
CA LEU A 68 7.13 16.21 11.28
C LEU A 68 7.63 17.57 10.77
N PHE A 69 7.30 17.93 9.53
CA PHE A 69 7.64 19.23 8.95
C PHE A 69 7.00 20.40 9.70
N MET A 70 5.72 20.27 10.07
CA MET A 70 5.02 21.28 10.88
C MET A 70 5.63 21.43 12.27
N LEU A 71 5.95 20.31 12.92
CA LEU A 71 6.60 20.31 14.23
C LEU A 71 7.98 20.98 14.18
N GLU A 72 8.80 20.64 13.19
CA GLU A 72 10.11 21.25 12.99
C GLU A 72 9.99 22.76 12.74
N SER A 73 9.09 23.17 11.84
CA SER A 73 8.84 24.58 11.54
C SER A 73 8.44 25.38 12.79
N PHE A 74 7.58 24.80 13.63
CA PHE A 74 7.15 25.41 14.89
C PHE A 74 8.32 25.55 15.88
N ILE A 75 9.15 24.52 16.04
CA ILE A 75 10.30 24.55 16.97
C ILE A 75 11.32 25.60 16.53
N VAL A 76 11.66 25.64 15.25
CA VAL A 76 12.61 26.63 14.70
C VAL A 76 12.12 28.06 14.90
N ALA A 77 10.81 28.29 14.75
CA ALA A 77 10.21 29.59 15.00
C ALA A 77 10.32 30.03 16.48
N LEU A 78 10.17 29.11 17.43
CA LEU A 78 10.27 29.40 18.86
C LEU A 78 11.73 29.51 19.33
N LEU A 79 12.65 28.72 18.77
CA LEU A 79 14.05 28.60 19.20
C LEU A 79 15.00 28.71 17.98
N PRO A 80 15.27 29.91 17.45
CA PRO A 80 15.97 30.10 16.18
C PRO A 80 17.44 29.63 16.14
N ARG A 81 18.03 29.29 17.30
CA ARG A 81 19.46 28.94 17.44
C ARG A 81 19.72 27.47 17.78
N THR A 82 18.70 26.62 17.80
CA THR A 82 18.88 25.18 18.07
C THR A 82 19.15 24.40 16.79
N THR A 83 20.23 23.61 16.78
CA THR A 83 20.53 22.60 15.76
C THR A 83 19.73 21.34 16.12
N PHE A 84 18.48 21.24 15.66
CA PHE A 84 17.57 20.23 16.18
C PHE A 84 17.76 18.86 15.48
N SER A 85 18.48 17.93 16.11
CA SER A 85 18.72 16.59 15.54
C SER A 85 17.59 15.60 15.78
N LEU A 86 16.73 15.81 16.79
CA LEU A 86 15.71 14.83 17.19
C LEU A 86 14.63 14.63 16.13
N THR A 87 14.14 15.70 15.47
CA THR A 87 13.20 15.58 14.35
C THR A 87 13.83 14.83 13.17
N ALA A 88 15.12 15.06 12.90
CA ALA A 88 15.86 14.33 11.89
C ALA A 88 16.00 12.83 12.25
N TRP A 89 16.31 12.50 13.50
CA TRP A 89 16.34 11.12 13.99
C TRP A 89 14.96 10.43 13.87
N LEU A 90 13.89 11.11 14.30
CA LEU A 90 12.53 10.59 14.19
C LEU A 90 12.10 10.40 12.72
N GLY A 91 12.44 11.35 11.85
CA GLY A 91 12.22 11.25 10.41
C GLY A 91 12.95 10.06 9.79
N ALA A 92 14.21 9.83 10.19
CA ALA A 92 14.97 8.67 9.74
C ALA A 92 14.34 7.33 10.18
N VAL A 93 13.89 7.24 11.43
CA VAL A 93 13.20 6.03 11.93
C VAL A 93 11.87 5.81 11.23
N ALA A 94 11.07 6.87 11.04
CA ALA A 94 9.81 6.79 10.32
C ALA A 94 10.03 6.34 8.86
N TRP A 95 11.01 6.93 8.17
CA TRP A 95 11.38 6.55 6.81
C TRP A 95 11.77 5.06 6.73
N MET A 96 12.64 4.61 7.64
CA MET A 96 13.05 3.20 7.70
C MET A 96 11.85 2.27 7.90
N LEU A 97 10.90 2.63 8.77
CA LEU A 97 9.68 1.86 8.97
C LEU A 97 8.85 1.76 7.67
N PHE A 98 8.61 2.87 6.98
CA PHE A 98 7.86 2.87 5.71
C PHE A 98 8.55 2.04 4.62
N VAL A 99 9.88 2.13 4.51
CA VAL A 99 10.67 1.31 3.58
C VAL A 99 10.52 -0.17 3.90
N VAL A 100 10.62 -0.57 5.17
CA VAL A 100 10.45 -1.97 5.59
C VAL A 100 9.04 -2.47 5.25
N LEU A 101 8.00 -1.68 5.52
CA LEU A 101 6.62 -2.05 5.20
C LEU A 101 6.39 -2.14 3.69
N SER A 102 6.96 -1.22 2.91
CA SER A 102 6.90 -1.23 1.44
C SER A 102 7.57 -2.49 0.88
N VAL A 103 8.80 -2.79 1.30
CA VAL A 103 9.54 -4.00 0.86
C VAL A 103 8.80 -5.28 1.26
N ALA A 104 8.25 -5.34 2.47
CA ALA A 104 7.44 -6.48 2.90
C ALA A 104 6.16 -6.62 2.05
N GLY A 105 5.53 -5.51 1.68
CA GLY A 105 4.38 -5.49 0.77
C GLY A 105 4.74 -6.01 -0.62
N VAL A 106 5.81 -5.48 -1.22
CA VAL A 106 6.34 -5.95 -2.52
C VAL A 106 6.63 -7.44 -2.49
N TYR A 107 7.36 -7.91 -1.48
CA TYR A 107 7.70 -9.32 -1.35
C TYR A 107 6.44 -10.21 -1.30
N ASN A 108 5.47 -9.86 -0.47
CA ASN A 108 4.24 -10.64 -0.34
C ASN A 108 3.38 -10.59 -1.62
N ALA A 109 3.35 -9.46 -2.33
CA ALA A 109 2.68 -9.34 -3.62
C ALA A 109 3.30 -10.25 -4.69
N LEU A 110 4.64 -10.32 -4.76
CA LEU A 110 5.35 -11.20 -5.69
C LEU A 110 5.17 -12.70 -5.37
N VAL A 111 5.07 -13.04 -4.07
CA VAL A 111 4.74 -14.39 -3.62
C VAL A 111 3.26 -14.73 -3.87
N GLY A 112 2.40 -13.73 -4.08
CA GLY A 112 0.95 -13.91 -4.27
C GLY A 112 0.19 -14.10 -2.96
N LYS A 113 0.71 -13.58 -1.85
CA LYS A 113 0.05 -13.61 -0.54
C LYS A 113 -0.63 -12.27 -0.25
N ARG A 114 -1.92 -12.32 0.10
CA ARG A 114 -2.66 -11.18 0.64
C ARG A 114 -2.19 -10.86 2.06
N TRP A 115 -1.05 -10.19 2.17
CA TRP A 115 -0.52 -9.72 3.45
C TRP A 115 -1.16 -8.39 3.83
N GLU A 116 -1.72 -8.34 5.02
CA GLU A 116 -2.24 -7.11 5.61
C GLU A 116 -1.14 -6.45 6.41
N ILE A 117 -0.87 -5.17 6.11
CA ILE A 117 0.10 -4.41 6.89
C ILE A 117 -0.43 -4.31 8.33
N PRO A 118 0.36 -4.66 9.37
CA PRO A 118 -0.06 -4.48 10.75
C PRO A 118 -0.47 -3.03 11.02
N ILE A 119 -1.55 -2.82 11.77
CA ILE A 119 -2.16 -1.51 12.07
C ILE A 119 -2.85 -0.87 10.84
N LEU A 120 -2.15 -0.72 9.71
CA LEU A 120 -2.69 -0.05 8.51
C LEU A 120 -3.69 -0.90 7.73
N GLY A 121 -3.61 -2.23 7.81
CA GLY A 121 -4.46 -3.14 7.05
C GLY A 121 -5.93 -3.06 7.44
N ARG A 122 -6.23 -2.68 8.69
CA ARG A 122 -7.60 -2.41 9.15
C ARG A 122 -8.16 -1.13 8.52
N ILE A 123 -7.33 -0.08 8.41
CA ILE A 123 -7.70 1.18 7.77
C ILE A 123 -7.96 0.94 6.28
N ALA A 124 -7.09 0.20 5.60
CA ALA A 124 -7.27 -0.12 4.18
C ALA A 124 -8.57 -0.89 3.88
N LYS A 125 -9.02 -1.75 4.79
CA LYS A 125 -10.32 -2.43 4.66
C LYS A 125 -11.52 -1.49 4.79
N SER A 126 -11.42 -0.45 5.62
CA SER A 126 -12.51 0.50 5.86
C SER A 126 -12.62 1.62 4.84
N VAL A 127 -11.58 1.87 4.02
CA VAL A 127 -11.66 2.89 2.98
C VAL A 127 -12.45 2.33 1.79
N GLU A 128 -13.58 2.95 1.46
CA GLU A 128 -14.30 2.74 0.20
C GLU A 128 -13.66 3.63 -0.88
N VAL A 129 -13.22 3.04 -2.00
CA VAL A 129 -12.58 3.75 -3.13
C VAL A 129 -13.13 3.22 -4.45
#